data_AF-A0A101FMX2-F1
#
_entry.id   AF-A0A101FMX2-F1
#
_cell.length_a   1.000
_cell.length_b   1.000
_cell.length_c   1.000
_cell.angle_alpha   90.00
_cell.angle_beta   90.00
_cell.angle_gamma   90.00
#
_symmetry.space_group_name_H-M   'P 1'
#
loop_
_entity.id
_entity.type
_entity.pdbx_description
1 polymer ?
#
loop_
_entity_poly.entity_id
_entity_poly.type
_entity_poly.pdbx_seq_one_letter_code
_entity_poly.pdbx_strand_id
1 'polypeptide(L)'
;MRLLRLFHGDNCQDAFVCYLHRGKEGETLVDGKGKAIYAGLPTHSLPKDEALFMIVSRGDGADVGHYLSFGDGAPLLLVTQVEEKEEGTFTALEVVMDGFVALSSPCHWWFPITAGVLTVSDKGSRGERIDTAGPALAKLLPRIGARAIERAIVPDEIEEITSVLREWSSGSKVDLILVTGGTGLSPRDVTPEALMSVGDRVVPGLGEYMRWATSLSAPRSILSRGIAVTKDKSLIMALPGSEKGATECFKVLMPVLRHAVEILSGRGGECAHGHR
;
A
#
# COMPACT_ATOMS: atom_id res chain seq x y z
N MET A 1 17.01 7.08 4.06
CA MET A 1 18.35 6.54 3.68
C MET A 1 18.62 6.89 2.23
N ARG A 2 19.78 6.55 1.67
CA ARG A 2 20.08 6.80 0.25
C ARG A 2 20.63 5.57 -0.45
N LEU A 3 20.36 5.48 -1.76
CA LEU A 3 21.02 4.55 -2.66
C LEU A 3 22.38 5.09 -3.06
N LEU A 4 23.44 4.38 -2.68
CA LEU A 4 24.83 4.77 -2.84
C LEU A 4 25.49 4.15 -4.07
N ARG A 5 24.97 3.02 -4.57
CA ARG A 5 25.52 2.33 -5.74
C ARG A 5 24.45 1.47 -6.42
N LEU A 6 24.49 1.41 -7.74
CA LEU A 6 23.78 0.42 -8.57
C LEU A 6 24.85 -0.34 -9.33
N PHE A 7 25.07 -1.61 -9.01
CA PHE A 7 26.16 -2.39 -9.56
C PHE A 7 25.64 -3.64 -10.25
N HIS A 8 26.02 -3.80 -11.53
CA HIS A 8 25.76 -5.00 -12.30
C HIS A 8 26.87 -6.01 -12.07
N GLY A 9 26.55 -7.12 -11.38
CA GLY A 9 27.53 -8.15 -11.04
C GLY A 9 28.08 -8.89 -12.28
N ASP A 10 27.23 -9.07 -13.30
CA ASP A 10 27.51 -9.81 -14.53
C ASP A 10 28.63 -9.21 -15.37
N ASN A 11 28.74 -7.88 -15.39
CA ASN A 11 29.77 -7.17 -16.16
C ASN A 11 30.70 -6.31 -15.28
N CYS A 12 30.50 -6.35 -13.96
CA CYS A 12 31.23 -5.56 -12.97
C CYS A 12 31.18 -4.04 -13.24
N GLN A 13 30.04 -3.52 -13.70
CA GLN A 13 29.87 -2.09 -14.00
C GLN A 13 28.86 -1.41 -13.07
N ASP A 14 29.11 -0.14 -12.80
CA ASP A 14 28.17 0.74 -12.14
C ASP A 14 27.17 1.34 -13.13
N ALA A 15 25.92 1.37 -12.71
CA ALA A 15 24.85 2.10 -13.37
C ALA A 15 24.54 3.39 -12.61
N PHE A 16 24.10 4.42 -13.35
CA PHE A 16 23.60 5.66 -12.76
C PHE A 16 22.08 5.67 -12.63
N VAL A 17 21.40 4.89 -13.47
CA VAL A 17 19.95 4.73 -13.51
C VAL A 17 19.62 3.33 -14.01
N CYS A 18 18.59 2.71 -13.44
CA CYS A 18 18.01 1.47 -13.92
C CYS A 18 16.48 1.63 -13.99
N TYR A 19 15.87 1.02 -14.99
CA TYR A 19 14.43 0.83 -15.05
C TYR A 19 14.07 -0.55 -14.47
N LEU A 20 13.38 -0.54 -13.33
CA LEU A 20 12.93 -1.75 -12.66
C LEU A 20 11.45 -1.95 -12.98
N HIS A 21 11.09 -3.13 -13.47
CA HIS A 21 9.69 -3.43 -13.78
C HIS A 21 9.38 -4.92 -13.71
N ARG A 22 8.10 -5.25 -13.67
CA ARG A 22 7.63 -6.63 -13.82
C ARG A 22 7.45 -6.98 -15.29
N GLY A 23 7.90 -8.17 -15.65
CA GLY A 23 7.58 -8.77 -16.94
C GLY A 23 6.15 -9.33 -16.99
N LYS A 24 5.83 -9.97 -18.12
CA LYS A 24 4.47 -10.50 -18.36
C LYS A 24 4.15 -11.71 -17.50
N GLU A 25 5.18 -12.46 -17.09
CA GLU A 25 5.05 -13.66 -16.25
C GLU A 25 5.20 -13.32 -14.76
N GLY A 26 5.36 -12.04 -14.43
CA GLY A 26 5.54 -11.54 -13.06
C GLY A 26 7.00 -11.55 -12.59
N GLU A 27 7.92 -11.91 -13.47
CA GLU A 27 9.35 -11.91 -13.21
C GLU A 27 9.90 -10.49 -13.03
N THR A 28 10.94 -10.36 -12.21
CA THR A 28 11.64 -9.08 -12.02
C THR A 28 12.59 -8.80 -13.19
N LEU A 29 12.43 -7.63 -13.81
CA LEU A 29 13.24 -7.17 -14.93
C LEU A 29 14.02 -5.91 -14.55
N VAL A 30 15.30 -5.90 -14.93
CA VAL A 30 16.20 -4.73 -14.88
C VAL A 30 16.56 -4.34 -16.30
N ASP A 31 16.16 -3.14 -16.72
CA ASP A 31 16.39 -2.62 -18.09
C ASP A 31 15.94 -3.59 -19.20
N GLY A 32 14.84 -4.30 -18.93
CA GLY A 32 14.20 -5.24 -19.86
C GLY A 32 14.74 -6.67 -19.81
N LYS A 33 15.67 -6.97 -18.91
CA LYS A 33 16.28 -8.30 -18.77
C LYS A 33 15.91 -8.93 -17.43
N GLY A 34 15.56 -10.21 -17.44
CA GLY A 34 15.37 -11.00 -16.22
C GLY A 34 16.66 -11.03 -15.43
N LYS A 35 16.65 -10.43 -14.24
CA LYS A 35 17.83 -10.26 -13.41
C LYS A 35 17.41 -10.16 -11.95
N ALA A 36 18.07 -10.91 -11.07
CA ALA A 36 17.84 -10.83 -9.63
C ALA A 36 18.26 -9.44 -9.11
N ILE A 37 17.59 -8.96 -8.07
CA ILE A 37 17.93 -7.69 -7.42
C ILE A 37 18.24 -7.98 -5.95
N TYR A 38 19.38 -7.47 -5.49
CA TYR A 38 19.77 -7.55 -4.09
C TYR A 38 20.05 -6.15 -3.54
N ALA A 39 19.66 -5.89 -2.30
CA ALA A 39 20.19 -4.78 -1.52
C ALA A 39 21.33 -5.25 -0.61
N GLY A 40 22.37 -4.43 -0.52
CA GLY A 40 23.52 -4.67 0.36
C GLY A 40 23.97 -3.39 1.05
N LEU A 41 24.99 -3.52 1.91
CA LEU A 41 25.56 -2.41 2.67
C LEU A 41 26.92 -1.98 2.13
N PRO A 42 27.39 -0.76 2.42
CA PRO A 42 28.66 -0.24 1.89
C PRO A 42 29.89 -1.02 2.34
N THR A 43 29.75 -1.80 3.42
CA THR A 43 30.79 -2.66 3.98
C THR A 43 30.92 -3.99 3.26
N HIS A 44 29.94 -4.39 2.45
CA HIS A 44 29.95 -5.68 1.76
C HIS A 44 30.83 -5.61 0.51
N SER A 45 31.51 -6.71 0.22
CA SER A 45 32.10 -6.91 -1.10
C SER A 45 30.97 -7.18 -2.10
N LEU A 46 31.17 -6.90 -3.39
CA LEU A 46 30.11 -7.11 -4.38
C LEU A 46 30.33 -8.43 -5.12
N PRO A 47 29.37 -9.37 -5.06
CA PRO A 47 29.42 -10.59 -5.84
C PRO A 47 29.46 -10.29 -7.34
N LYS A 48 30.06 -11.22 -8.09
CA LYS A 48 30.12 -11.19 -9.56
C LYS A 48 29.15 -12.21 -10.16
N ASP A 49 27.93 -12.23 -9.63
CA ASP A 49 26.84 -13.07 -10.10
C ASP A 49 25.92 -12.29 -11.07
N GLU A 50 24.99 -12.99 -11.72
CA GLU A 50 24.06 -12.39 -12.68
C GLU A 50 22.91 -11.65 -11.97
N ALA A 51 23.26 -10.55 -11.28
CA ALA A 51 22.33 -9.76 -10.49
C ALA A 51 22.62 -8.25 -10.53
N LEU A 52 21.64 -7.47 -10.13
CA LEU A 52 21.79 -6.05 -9.80
C LEU A 52 21.93 -5.91 -8.26
N PHE A 53 23.04 -5.32 -7.82
CA PHE A 53 23.28 -4.98 -6.43
C PHE A 53 23.00 -3.50 -6.18
N MET A 54 22.08 -3.22 -5.28
CA MET A 54 21.70 -1.90 -4.80
C MET A 54 22.35 -1.66 -3.45
N ILE A 55 23.34 -0.79 -3.37
CA ILE A 55 24.01 -0.51 -2.10
C ILE A 55 23.33 0.66 -1.41
N VAL A 56 22.69 0.38 -0.27
CA VAL A 56 21.96 1.38 0.50
C VAL A 56 22.76 1.82 1.71
N SER A 57 22.56 3.07 2.16
CA SER A 57 23.36 3.64 3.25
C SER A 57 23.12 3.00 4.62
N ARG A 58 22.00 2.29 4.81
CA ARG A 58 21.60 1.65 6.08
C ARG A 58 20.73 0.41 5.81
N GLY A 59 20.88 -0.62 6.65
CA GLY A 59 20.15 -1.88 6.53
C GLY A 59 18.99 -2.06 7.51
N ASP A 60 18.85 -1.17 8.51
CA ASP A 60 17.85 -1.30 9.56
C ASP A 60 16.43 -1.31 8.97
N GLY A 61 15.72 -2.45 9.08
CA GLY A 61 14.37 -2.64 8.55
C GLY A 61 14.28 -3.44 7.25
N ALA A 62 15.35 -4.09 6.80
CA ALA A 62 15.37 -4.99 5.64
C ALA A 62 14.85 -6.42 5.94
N ASP A 63 13.72 -6.51 6.66
CA ASP A 63 13.12 -7.80 7.06
C ASP A 63 12.25 -8.39 5.96
N VAL A 64 12.11 -9.73 5.93
CA VAL A 64 11.22 -10.41 4.98
C VAL A 64 9.79 -9.89 5.10
N GLY A 65 9.20 -9.52 3.97
CA GLY A 65 7.88 -8.90 3.89
C GLY A 65 7.87 -7.38 4.00
N HIS A 66 8.99 -6.73 4.31
CA HIS A 66 9.13 -5.27 4.22
C HIS A 66 9.35 -4.82 2.78
N TYR A 67 9.33 -3.52 2.55
CA TYR A 67 9.51 -2.93 1.22
C TYR A 67 10.66 -1.93 1.20
N LEU A 68 11.41 -1.87 0.09
CA LEU A 68 12.29 -0.75 -0.22
C LEU A 68 11.55 0.24 -1.14
N SER A 69 11.29 1.44 -0.64
CA SER A 69 10.62 2.51 -1.38
C SER A 69 11.58 3.61 -1.76
N PHE A 70 11.41 4.18 -2.96
CA PHE A 70 12.22 5.29 -3.49
C PHE A 70 11.47 6.63 -3.55
N GLY A 71 10.28 6.71 -2.93
CA GLY A 71 9.42 7.90 -2.91
C GLY A 71 8.30 7.87 -3.95
N ASP A 72 7.61 9.00 -4.11
CA ASP A 72 6.38 9.09 -4.91
C ASP A 72 6.63 8.84 -6.41
N GLY A 73 5.92 7.85 -6.97
CA GLY A 73 6.04 7.48 -8.39
C GLY A 73 7.31 6.69 -8.75
N ALA A 74 8.13 6.35 -7.78
CA ALA A 74 9.33 5.55 -7.92
C ALA A 74 9.03 4.05 -7.70
N PRO A 75 9.93 3.12 -8.09
CA PRO A 75 9.68 1.70 -7.91
C PRO A 75 9.55 1.35 -6.42
N LEU A 76 8.74 0.34 -6.15
CA LEU A 76 8.58 -0.25 -4.83
C LEU A 76 9.05 -1.70 -4.91
N LEU A 77 9.95 -2.11 -4.03
CA LEU A 77 10.52 -3.45 -4.04
C LEU A 77 10.13 -4.20 -2.77
N LEU A 78 9.73 -5.46 -2.88
CA LEU A 78 9.40 -6.34 -1.75
C LEU A 78 10.65 -7.12 -1.34
N VAL A 79 10.93 -7.16 -0.04
CA VAL A 79 11.94 -8.06 0.53
C VAL A 79 11.35 -9.47 0.58
N THR A 80 11.93 -10.37 -0.20
CA THR A 80 11.49 -11.77 -0.25
C THR A 80 12.33 -12.66 0.65
N GLN A 81 13.63 -12.40 0.70
CA GLN A 81 14.61 -13.22 1.42
C GLN A 81 15.77 -12.36 1.93
N VAL A 82 16.45 -12.85 2.96
CA VAL A 82 17.73 -12.33 3.42
C VAL A 82 18.72 -13.49 3.35
N GLU A 83 19.78 -13.30 2.59
CA GLU A 83 20.78 -14.31 2.27
C GLU A 83 22.13 -13.92 2.86
N GLU A 84 22.81 -14.88 3.49
CA GLU A 84 24.21 -14.73 3.86
C GLU A 84 25.08 -15.32 2.75
N LYS A 85 25.96 -14.49 2.19
CA LYS A 85 27.00 -14.87 1.22
C LYS A 85 28.38 -14.61 1.83
N GLU A 86 29.43 -15.13 1.20
CA GLU A 86 30.82 -14.89 1.64
C GLU A 86 31.15 -13.39 1.63
N GLU A 87 30.59 -12.65 0.67
CA GLU A 87 30.81 -11.21 0.48
C GLU A 87 30.02 -10.31 1.45
N GLY A 88 29.04 -10.86 2.16
CA GLY A 88 28.18 -10.16 3.12
C GLY A 88 26.73 -10.63 3.11
N THR A 89 25.90 -9.96 3.89
CA THR A 89 24.45 -10.23 3.94
C THR A 89 23.73 -9.42 2.86
N PHE A 90 22.89 -10.08 2.07
CA PHE A 90 22.15 -9.45 0.98
C PHE A 90 20.66 -9.69 1.14
N THR A 91 19.88 -8.66 0.85
CA THR A 91 18.42 -8.69 0.89
C THR A 91 17.90 -8.88 -0.52
N ALA A 92 17.28 -10.01 -0.82
CA ALA A 92 16.67 -10.28 -2.12
C ALA A 92 15.39 -9.45 -2.29
N LEU A 93 15.23 -8.86 -3.48
CA LEU A 93 14.18 -7.90 -3.78
C LEU A 93 13.41 -8.29 -5.04
N GLU A 94 12.08 -8.20 -4.96
CA GLU A 94 11.19 -8.32 -6.11
C GLU A 94 10.52 -6.98 -6.42
N VAL A 95 10.38 -6.64 -7.69
CA VAL A 95 9.66 -5.44 -8.09
C VAL A 95 8.19 -5.59 -7.73
N VAL A 96 7.58 -4.57 -7.12
CA VAL A 96 6.13 -4.47 -6.82
C VAL A 96 5.47 -3.38 -7.65
N MET A 97 6.17 -2.25 -7.80
CA MET A 97 5.79 -1.18 -8.69
C MET A 97 6.96 -0.88 -9.61
N ASP A 98 6.65 -0.74 -10.89
CA ASP A 98 7.60 -0.37 -11.91
C ASP A 98 8.05 1.08 -11.71
N GLY A 99 9.28 1.38 -12.14
CA GLY A 99 9.79 2.74 -12.12
C GLY A 99 11.30 2.81 -12.32
N PHE A 100 11.77 4.04 -12.47
CA PHE A 100 13.20 4.31 -12.55
C PHE A 100 13.79 4.47 -11.15
N VAL A 101 14.95 3.87 -10.93
CA VAL A 101 15.79 4.13 -9.77
C VAL A 101 17.08 4.78 -10.24
N ALA A 102 17.45 5.88 -9.60
CA ALA A 102 18.68 6.61 -9.91
C ALA A 102 19.63 6.56 -8.72
N LEU A 103 20.93 6.62 -9.01
CA LEU A 103 21.95 6.79 -7.99
C LEU A 103 21.62 8.01 -7.11
N SER A 104 21.92 7.92 -5.82
CA SER A 104 21.62 8.96 -4.82
C SER A 104 20.13 9.20 -4.54
N SER A 105 19.21 8.45 -5.14
CA SER A 105 17.78 8.52 -4.79
C SER A 105 17.59 8.30 -3.29
N PRO A 106 16.73 9.12 -2.65
CA PRO A 106 16.29 8.82 -1.29
C PRO A 106 15.51 7.51 -1.32
N CYS A 107 15.77 6.67 -0.34
CA CYS A 107 15.01 5.44 -0.15
C CYS A 107 14.68 5.21 1.31
N HIS A 108 13.70 4.35 1.57
CA HIS A 108 13.20 4.02 2.90
C HIS A 108 12.80 2.55 2.95
N TRP A 109 13.17 1.87 4.04
CA TRP A 109 12.55 0.60 4.39
C TRP A 109 11.17 0.88 4.97
N TRP A 110 10.18 0.18 4.44
CA TRP A 110 8.78 0.30 4.78
C TRP A 110 8.31 -1.00 5.40
N PHE A 111 7.84 -0.95 6.65
CA PHE A 111 7.13 -2.09 7.22
C PHE A 111 5.82 -2.34 6.44
N PRO A 112 5.34 -3.59 6.41
CA PRO A 112 4.10 -3.93 5.74
C PRO A 112 2.88 -3.42 6.50
N ILE A 113 1.99 -2.74 5.79
CA ILE A 113 0.68 -2.35 6.31
C ILE A 113 -0.28 -3.53 6.14
N THR A 114 -0.91 -3.98 7.22
CA THR A 114 -1.98 -4.98 7.12
C THR A 114 -3.29 -4.30 6.72
N ALA A 115 -3.99 -4.85 5.74
CA ALA A 115 -5.22 -4.26 5.24
C ALA A 115 -6.38 -5.26 5.21
N GLY A 116 -7.58 -4.72 5.42
CA GLY A 116 -8.85 -5.42 5.29
C GLY A 116 -9.68 -4.77 4.19
N VAL A 117 -10.33 -5.57 3.35
CA VAL A 117 -11.26 -5.05 2.32
C VAL A 117 -12.65 -5.62 2.55
N LEU A 118 -13.57 -4.76 2.96
CA LEU A 118 -14.96 -5.10 3.24
C LEU A 118 -15.86 -4.57 2.13
N THR A 119 -16.55 -5.46 1.44
CA THR A 119 -17.58 -5.07 0.47
C THR A 119 -18.96 -5.11 1.12
N VAL A 120 -19.68 -3.99 1.08
CA VAL A 120 -21.05 -3.86 1.60
C VAL A 120 -22.02 -3.87 0.43
N SER A 121 -22.83 -4.92 0.34
CA SER A 121 -23.79 -5.12 -0.74
C SER A 121 -24.77 -6.24 -0.41
N ASP A 122 -26.05 -5.89 -0.28
CA ASP A 122 -27.15 -6.86 -0.15
C ASP A 122 -27.12 -7.97 -1.22
N LYS A 123 -26.88 -7.60 -2.48
CA LYS A 123 -26.82 -8.58 -3.59
C LYS A 123 -25.51 -9.37 -3.57
N GLY A 124 -24.42 -8.72 -3.17
CA GLY A 124 -23.10 -9.36 -3.11
C GLY A 124 -23.05 -10.43 -2.03
N SER A 125 -23.61 -10.16 -0.84
CA SER A 125 -23.64 -11.10 0.27
C SER A 125 -24.49 -12.34 0.00
N ARG A 126 -25.50 -12.23 -0.87
CA ARG A 126 -26.31 -13.37 -1.35
C ARG A 126 -25.74 -14.07 -2.58
N GLY A 127 -24.59 -13.64 -3.11
CA GLY A 127 -24.00 -14.21 -4.33
C GLY A 127 -24.75 -13.87 -5.62
N GLU A 128 -25.73 -12.95 -5.55
CA GLU A 128 -26.53 -12.50 -6.71
C GLU A 128 -25.78 -11.48 -7.59
N ARG A 129 -24.66 -10.96 -7.10
CA ARG A 129 -23.79 -10.03 -7.81
C ARG A 129 -22.33 -10.33 -7.50
N ILE A 130 -21.51 -10.38 -8.55
CA ILE A 130 -20.06 -10.50 -8.42
C ILE A 130 -19.48 -9.19 -7.88
N ASP A 131 -18.71 -9.27 -6.80
CA ASP A 131 -17.93 -8.15 -6.30
C ASP A 131 -16.72 -7.89 -7.20
N THR A 132 -16.69 -6.71 -7.82
CA THR A 132 -15.54 -6.27 -8.63
C THR A 132 -14.74 -5.17 -7.95
N ALA A 133 -15.32 -4.45 -6.98
CA ALA A 133 -14.67 -3.33 -6.30
C ALA A 133 -13.68 -3.81 -5.24
N GLY A 134 -14.05 -4.78 -4.41
CA GLY A 134 -13.19 -5.34 -3.37
C GLY A 134 -11.88 -5.92 -3.94
N PRO A 135 -11.93 -6.83 -4.94
CA PRO A 135 -10.74 -7.33 -5.60
C PRO A 135 -9.88 -6.25 -6.26
N ALA A 136 -10.49 -5.22 -6.83
CA ALA A 136 -9.76 -4.11 -7.46
C ALA A 136 -9.02 -3.25 -6.43
N LEU A 137 -9.64 -2.94 -5.29
CA LEU A 137 -8.98 -2.25 -4.17
C LEU A 137 -7.81 -3.07 -3.63
N ALA A 138 -8.01 -4.38 -3.45
CA ALA A 138 -6.98 -5.25 -2.94
C ALA A 138 -5.73 -5.31 -3.85
N LYS A 139 -5.91 -5.18 -5.17
CA LYS A 139 -4.81 -5.09 -6.15
C LYS A 139 -4.04 -3.77 -6.08
N LEU A 140 -4.62 -2.70 -5.52
CA LEU A 140 -3.97 -1.39 -5.39
C LEU A 140 -3.19 -1.23 -4.07
N LEU A 141 -3.53 -2.01 -3.03
CA LEU A 141 -2.86 -1.96 -1.73
C LEU A 141 -1.32 -2.09 -1.76
N PRO A 142 -0.71 -2.95 -2.61
CA PRO A 142 0.74 -3.05 -2.66
C PRO A 142 1.41 -1.72 -2.96
N ARG A 143 0.72 -0.78 -3.63
CA ARG A 143 1.27 0.52 -3.98
C ARG A 143 1.57 1.45 -2.80
N ILE A 144 1.05 1.13 -1.62
CA ILE A 144 1.35 1.84 -0.37
C ILE A 144 2.12 0.96 0.62
N GLY A 145 2.69 -0.16 0.14
CA GLY A 145 3.32 -1.17 0.99
C GLY A 145 2.31 -1.91 1.88
N ALA A 146 1.06 -2.05 1.42
CA ALA A 146 0.01 -2.75 2.15
C ALA A 146 -0.34 -4.11 1.52
N ARG A 147 -0.79 -5.05 2.36
CA ARG A 147 -1.27 -6.37 1.95
C ARG A 147 -2.65 -6.63 2.54
N ALA A 148 -3.59 -7.02 1.69
CA ALA A 148 -4.89 -7.52 2.16
C ALA A 148 -4.69 -8.86 2.89
N ILE A 149 -4.90 -8.86 4.20
CA ILE A 149 -4.92 -10.07 5.02
C ILE A 149 -6.33 -10.53 5.34
N GLU A 150 -7.32 -9.62 5.23
CA GLU A 150 -8.72 -9.90 5.47
C GLU A 150 -9.57 -9.42 4.29
N ARG A 151 -10.60 -10.20 3.93
CA ARG A 151 -11.61 -9.83 2.92
C ARG A 151 -12.95 -10.43 3.29
N ALA A 152 -14.01 -9.63 3.19
CA ALA A 152 -15.36 -10.10 3.47
C ALA A 152 -16.38 -9.34 2.62
N ILE A 153 -17.56 -9.95 2.46
CA ILE A 153 -18.74 -9.33 1.85
C ILE A 153 -19.88 -9.45 2.86
N VAL A 154 -20.52 -8.33 3.19
CA VAL A 154 -21.65 -8.27 4.14
C VAL A 154 -22.85 -7.54 3.51
N PRO A 155 -24.09 -7.80 3.97
CA PRO A 155 -25.25 -7.02 3.55
C PRO A 155 -25.17 -5.57 4.07
N ASP A 156 -26.06 -4.71 3.57
CA ASP A 156 -26.19 -3.32 3.99
C ASP A 156 -26.90 -3.20 5.37
N GLU A 157 -26.36 -3.88 6.38
CA GLU A 157 -26.87 -3.92 7.76
C GLU A 157 -25.80 -3.38 8.72
N ILE A 158 -26.18 -2.44 9.59
CA ILE A 158 -25.24 -1.75 10.48
C ILE A 158 -24.53 -2.75 11.40
N GLU A 159 -25.26 -3.69 11.97
CA GLU A 159 -24.73 -4.68 12.91
C GLU A 159 -23.67 -5.57 12.23
N GLU A 160 -23.93 -6.02 11.00
CA GLU A 160 -23.00 -6.85 10.23
C GLU A 160 -21.71 -6.08 9.87
N ILE A 161 -21.85 -4.85 9.38
CA ILE A 161 -20.71 -3.99 9.06
C ILE A 161 -19.89 -3.73 10.33
N THR A 162 -20.54 -3.29 11.41
CA THR A 162 -19.85 -2.91 12.65
C THR A 162 -19.20 -4.10 13.36
N SER A 163 -19.78 -5.30 13.25
CA SER A 163 -19.18 -6.54 13.76
C SER A 163 -17.81 -6.79 13.12
N VAL A 164 -17.75 -6.76 11.78
CA VAL A 164 -16.49 -6.94 11.03
C VAL A 164 -15.48 -5.83 11.34
N LEU A 165 -15.93 -4.57 11.38
CA LEU A 165 -15.03 -3.45 11.67
C LEU A 165 -14.41 -3.56 13.07
N ARG A 166 -15.18 -3.98 14.09
CA ARG A 166 -14.66 -4.21 15.44
C ARG A 166 -13.70 -5.39 15.48
N GLU A 167 -14.04 -6.50 14.83
CA GLU A 167 -13.16 -7.68 14.77
C GLU A 167 -11.81 -7.32 14.15
N TRP A 168 -11.82 -6.67 12.99
CA TRP A 168 -10.60 -6.35 12.23
C TRP A 168 -9.75 -5.27 12.89
N SER A 169 -10.35 -4.29 13.57
CA SER A 169 -9.60 -3.27 14.31
C SER A 169 -9.07 -3.76 15.66
N SER A 170 -9.68 -4.82 16.22
CA SER A 170 -9.29 -5.35 17.53
C SER A 170 -7.81 -5.76 17.57
N GLY A 171 -7.14 -5.42 18.68
CA GLY A 171 -5.76 -5.79 18.92
C GLY A 171 -4.76 -5.27 17.88
N SER A 172 -5.12 -4.25 17.07
CA SER A 172 -4.30 -3.78 15.94
C SER A 172 -4.02 -4.87 14.89
N LYS A 173 -4.98 -5.78 14.67
CA LYS A 173 -4.88 -6.84 13.66
C LYS A 173 -4.75 -6.27 12.24
N VAL A 174 -5.60 -5.28 11.92
CA VAL A 174 -5.63 -4.61 10.61
C VAL A 174 -5.32 -3.12 10.75
N ASP A 175 -4.30 -2.64 10.05
CA ASP A 175 -3.90 -1.24 10.06
C ASP A 175 -4.81 -0.32 9.21
N LEU A 176 -5.27 -0.83 8.07
CA LEU A 176 -6.10 -0.10 7.10
C LEU A 176 -7.31 -0.92 6.68
N ILE A 177 -8.51 -0.43 6.95
CA ILE A 177 -9.76 -1.07 6.52
C ILE A 177 -10.40 -0.22 5.42
N LEU A 178 -10.50 -0.81 4.23
CA LEU A 178 -11.21 -0.23 3.10
C LEU A 178 -12.61 -0.84 3.04
N VAL A 179 -13.64 -0.02 3.21
CA VAL A 179 -15.03 -0.44 3.05
C VAL A 179 -15.54 0.10 1.73
N THR A 180 -16.16 -0.74 0.89
CA THR A 180 -16.68 -0.33 -0.42
C THR A 180 -18.15 -0.67 -0.54
N GLY A 181 -18.99 0.32 -0.87
CA GLY A 181 -20.45 0.16 -0.93
C GLY A 181 -21.19 0.92 0.17
N GLY A 182 -22.52 0.98 0.07
CA GLY A 182 -23.39 1.58 1.09
C GLY A 182 -23.15 3.07 1.39
N THR A 183 -22.51 3.85 0.50
CA THR A 183 -22.19 5.29 0.71
C THR A 183 -23.10 6.25 -0.07
N GLY A 184 -24.09 5.76 -0.80
CA GLY A 184 -24.99 6.58 -1.61
C GLY A 184 -26.08 7.29 -0.78
N LEU A 185 -27.13 7.74 -1.44
CA LEU A 185 -28.28 8.42 -0.82
C LEU A 185 -29.50 7.51 -0.63
N SER A 186 -29.39 6.21 -0.94
CA SER A 186 -30.47 5.25 -0.73
C SER A 186 -30.73 5.06 0.77
N PRO A 187 -31.97 4.78 1.20
CA PRO A 187 -32.24 4.38 2.58
C PRO A 187 -31.47 3.14 3.05
N ARG A 188 -31.01 2.29 2.11
CA ARG A 188 -30.16 1.13 2.41
C ARG A 188 -28.68 1.49 2.53
N ASP A 189 -28.25 2.64 2.03
CA ASP A 189 -26.85 3.05 2.16
C ASP A 189 -26.58 3.45 3.63
N VAL A 190 -26.02 2.54 4.43
CA VAL A 190 -25.79 2.75 5.88
C VAL A 190 -24.33 2.70 6.30
N THR A 191 -23.41 2.60 5.34
CA THR A 191 -21.98 2.41 5.63
C THR A 191 -21.36 3.59 6.39
N PRO A 192 -21.58 4.87 6.02
CA PRO A 192 -21.07 6.00 6.80
C PRO A 192 -21.55 5.99 8.25
N GLU A 193 -22.83 5.68 8.49
CA GLU A 193 -23.42 5.55 9.82
C GLU A 193 -22.77 4.44 10.63
N ALA A 194 -22.56 3.26 10.01
CA ALA A 194 -21.86 2.16 10.64
C ALA A 194 -20.43 2.55 11.06
N LEU A 195 -19.68 3.23 10.20
CA LEU A 195 -18.34 3.73 10.52
C LEU A 195 -18.36 4.72 11.69
N MET A 196 -19.27 5.70 11.68
CA MET A 196 -19.40 6.68 12.77
C MET A 196 -19.75 6.02 14.10
N SER A 197 -20.52 4.93 14.09
CA SER A 197 -20.92 4.24 15.32
C SER A 197 -19.79 3.48 16.02
N VAL A 198 -18.73 3.10 15.28
CA VAL A 198 -17.59 2.34 15.82
C VAL A 198 -16.33 3.17 15.98
N GLY A 199 -16.15 4.19 15.14
CA GLY A 199 -14.95 5.02 15.10
C GLY A 199 -14.77 5.86 16.36
N ASP A 200 -13.54 5.95 16.84
CA ASP A 200 -13.18 6.78 17.99
C ASP A 200 -13.08 8.26 17.59
N ARG A 201 -12.64 8.53 16.36
CA ARG A 201 -12.54 9.89 15.79
C ARG A 201 -12.83 9.87 14.30
N VAL A 202 -13.48 10.92 13.80
CA VAL A 202 -13.69 11.15 12.37
C VAL A 202 -12.45 11.84 11.76
N VAL A 203 -12.08 11.44 10.54
CA VAL A 203 -11.04 12.08 9.74
C VAL A 203 -11.71 12.75 8.53
N PRO A 204 -12.34 13.92 8.71
CA PRO A 204 -13.24 14.50 7.71
C PRO A 204 -12.51 14.82 6.39
N GLY A 205 -11.26 15.28 6.48
CA GLY A 205 -10.45 15.68 5.33
C GLY A 205 -10.27 14.59 4.27
N LEU A 206 -10.27 13.30 4.65
CA LEU A 206 -10.17 12.21 3.66
C LEU A 206 -11.45 12.10 2.82
N GLY A 207 -12.61 12.21 3.46
CA GLY A 207 -13.91 12.18 2.77
C GLY A 207 -14.14 13.43 1.91
N GLU A 208 -13.73 14.60 2.41
CA GLU A 208 -13.80 15.87 1.68
C GLU A 208 -12.92 15.84 0.43
N TYR A 209 -11.65 15.47 0.60
CA TYR A 209 -10.68 15.45 -0.49
C TYR A 209 -11.02 14.43 -1.56
N MET A 210 -11.47 13.21 -1.20
CA MET A 210 -11.85 12.22 -2.20
C MET A 210 -13.01 12.69 -3.09
N ARG A 211 -14.01 13.39 -2.52
CA ARG A 211 -15.13 13.97 -3.29
C ARG A 211 -14.64 15.06 -4.21
N TRP A 212 -13.85 16.00 -3.68
CA TRP A 212 -13.33 17.12 -4.45
C TRP A 212 -12.41 16.66 -5.60
N ALA A 213 -11.44 15.79 -5.30
CA ALA A 213 -10.46 15.34 -6.28
C ALA A 213 -11.08 14.51 -7.42
N THR A 214 -12.20 13.82 -7.16
CA THR A 214 -12.90 13.01 -8.17
C THR A 214 -14.06 13.74 -8.86
N SER A 215 -14.45 14.93 -8.40
CA SER A 215 -15.66 15.61 -8.94
C SER A 215 -15.52 16.04 -10.40
N LEU A 216 -14.30 16.28 -10.87
CA LEU A 216 -14.04 16.66 -12.26
C LEU A 216 -14.25 15.50 -13.24
N SER A 217 -13.82 14.29 -12.89
CA SER A 217 -13.97 13.09 -13.73
C SER A 217 -15.31 12.38 -13.52
N ALA A 218 -15.91 12.54 -12.33
CA ALA A 218 -17.17 11.92 -11.95
C ALA A 218 -18.02 12.93 -11.16
N PRO A 219 -18.77 13.83 -11.81
CA PRO A 219 -19.54 14.89 -11.12
C PRO A 219 -20.49 14.41 -10.02
N ARG A 220 -20.99 13.17 -10.11
CA ARG A 220 -21.86 12.56 -9.09
C ARG A 220 -21.11 12.11 -7.83
N SER A 221 -19.77 12.12 -7.81
CA SER A 221 -18.97 11.71 -6.66
C SER A 221 -19.27 12.57 -5.43
N ILE A 222 -19.67 13.83 -5.63
CA ILE A 222 -20.06 14.76 -4.57
C ILE A 222 -21.24 14.27 -3.73
N LEU A 223 -22.07 13.36 -4.26
CA LEU A 223 -23.22 12.78 -3.56
C LEU A 223 -22.82 11.65 -2.60
N SER A 224 -21.57 11.16 -2.67
CA SER A 224 -21.11 10.12 -1.76
C SER A 224 -21.02 10.66 -0.33
N ARG A 225 -21.67 9.97 0.59
CA ARG A 225 -21.57 10.22 2.02
C ARG A 225 -20.38 9.52 2.67
N GLY A 226 -19.48 8.92 1.88
CA GLY A 226 -18.32 8.22 2.41
C GLY A 226 -17.45 9.12 3.30
N ILE A 227 -16.95 8.54 4.38
CA ILE A 227 -16.11 9.18 5.40
C ILE A 227 -14.95 8.26 5.77
N ALA A 228 -14.00 8.80 6.54
CA ALA A 228 -13.01 8.00 7.22
C ALA A 228 -13.07 8.24 8.74
N VAL A 229 -12.76 7.20 9.50
CA VAL A 229 -12.67 7.22 10.96
C VAL A 229 -11.42 6.47 11.41
N THR A 230 -10.93 6.77 12.60
CA THR A 230 -9.92 5.95 13.29
C THR A 230 -10.61 5.04 14.28
N LYS A 231 -10.14 3.80 14.41
CA LYS A 231 -10.55 2.89 15.47
C LYS A 231 -9.32 2.21 16.05
N ASP A 232 -9.05 2.40 17.34
CA ASP A 232 -7.82 1.97 18.00
C ASP A 232 -6.59 2.49 17.23
N LYS A 233 -5.84 1.59 16.57
CA LYS A 233 -4.69 1.93 15.71
C LYS A 233 -4.96 1.75 14.21
N SER A 234 -6.23 1.54 13.85
CA SER A 234 -6.67 1.30 12.48
C SER A 234 -7.27 2.56 11.85
N LEU A 235 -6.96 2.79 10.58
CA LEU A 235 -7.67 3.73 9.73
C LEU A 235 -8.79 2.99 8.98
N ILE A 236 -10.02 3.48 9.06
CA ILE A 236 -11.18 2.89 8.37
C ILE A 236 -11.75 3.94 7.42
N MET A 237 -12.01 3.56 6.16
CA MET A 237 -12.54 4.49 5.16
C MET A 237 -13.60 3.86 4.27
N ALA A 238 -14.69 4.60 4.05
CA ALA A 238 -15.79 4.20 3.19
C ALA A 238 -15.63 4.82 1.79
N LEU A 239 -15.56 3.93 0.80
CA LEU A 239 -15.37 4.19 -0.61
C LEU A 239 -16.64 3.87 -1.41
N PRO A 240 -16.84 4.48 -2.60
CA PRO A 240 -18.00 4.17 -3.44
C PRO A 240 -18.06 2.69 -3.85
N GLY A 241 -19.27 2.12 -3.95
CA GLY A 241 -19.44 0.69 -4.27
C GLY A 241 -19.16 0.26 -5.72
N SER A 242 -18.93 1.20 -6.64
CA SER A 242 -18.52 0.87 -8.01
C SER A 242 -17.01 0.71 -8.08
N GLU A 243 -16.52 -0.27 -8.84
CA GLU A 243 -15.07 -0.49 -9.01
C GLU A 243 -14.32 0.77 -9.45
N LYS A 244 -14.87 1.50 -10.42
CA LYS A 244 -14.30 2.78 -10.87
C LYS A 244 -14.26 3.80 -9.74
N GLY A 245 -15.38 4.01 -9.03
CA GLY A 245 -15.44 5.01 -7.95
C GLY A 245 -14.54 4.65 -6.78
N ALA A 246 -14.53 3.38 -6.35
CA ALA A 246 -13.65 2.88 -5.30
C ALA A 246 -12.18 3.11 -5.65
N THR A 247 -11.77 2.71 -6.85
CA THR A 247 -10.35 2.77 -7.26
C THR A 247 -9.89 4.19 -7.55
N GLU A 248 -10.72 5.07 -8.10
CA GLU A 248 -10.40 6.50 -8.28
C GLU A 248 -10.26 7.20 -6.92
N CYS A 249 -11.21 7.02 -6.00
CA CYS A 249 -11.12 7.59 -4.65
C CYS A 249 -9.91 7.05 -3.88
N PHE A 250 -9.59 5.77 -3.99
CA PHE A 250 -8.40 5.21 -3.35
C PHE A 250 -7.11 5.85 -3.92
N LYS A 251 -6.99 5.94 -5.25
CA LYS A 251 -5.80 6.49 -5.92
C LYS A 251 -5.50 7.93 -5.51
N VAL A 252 -6.52 8.78 -5.35
CA VAL A 252 -6.29 10.17 -4.92
C VAL A 252 -5.84 10.26 -3.46
N LEU A 253 -6.21 9.29 -2.62
CA LEU A 253 -5.83 9.25 -1.21
C LEU A 253 -4.50 8.52 -0.95
N MET A 254 -4.06 7.64 -1.84
CA MET A 254 -2.82 6.86 -1.71
C MET A 254 -1.61 7.65 -1.16
N PRO A 255 -1.31 8.89 -1.61
CA PRO A 255 -0.14 9.63 -1.15
C PRO A 255 -0.11 9.88 0.37
N VAL A 256 -1.26 9.90 1.03
CA VAL A 256 -1.35 10.20 2.48
C VAL A 256 -1.61 8.99 3.35
N LEU A 257 -2.08 7.87 2.78
CA LEU A 257 -2.55 6.71 3.55
C LEU A 257 -1.44 6.06 4.38
N ARG A 258 -0.25 5.88 3.78
CA ARG A 258 0.87 5.26 4.50
C ARG A 258 1.26 6.08 5.73
N HIS A 259 1.44 7.40 5.55
CA HIS A 259 1.79 8.29 6.64
C HIS A 259 0.74 8.28 7.75
N ALA A 260 -0.56 8.28 7.40
CA ALA A 260 -1.64 8.19 8.38
C ALA A 260 -1.56 6.89 9.22
N VAL A 261 -1.31 5.75 8.58
CA VAL A 261 -1.13 4.45 9.26
C VAL A 261 0.13 4.42 10.12
N GLU A 262 1.22 5.01 9.66
CA GLU A 262 2.48 5.12 10.41
C GLU A 262 2.28 5.89 11.73
N ILE A 263 1.53 7.00 11.69
CA ILE A 263 1.14 7.77 12.88
C ILE A 263 0.27 6.92 13.81
N LEU A 264 -0.79 6.31 13.30
CA LEU A 264 -1.75 5.56 14.12
C LEU A 264 -1.13 4.33 14.79
N SER A 265 -0.27 3.62 14.07
CA SER A 265 0.38 2.43 14.60
C SER A 265 1.52 2.75 15.58
N GLY A 266 2.02 3.99 15.60
CA GLY A 266 3.19 4.41 16.36
C GLY A 266 4.50 3.82 15.82
N ARG A 267 4.48 3.25 14.61
CA ARG A 267 5.66 2.71 13.91
C ARG A 267 6.33 3.76 13.02
N GLY A 268 5.72 4.92 12.84
CA GLY A 268 6.36 6.09 12.21
C GLY A 268 7.34 6.77 13.17
N GLY A 269 8.44 7.30 12.63
CA GLY A 269 9.32 8.19 13.39
C GLY A 269 8.61 9.47 13.79
N GLU A 270 8.99 10.08 14.92
CA GLU A 270 8.41 11.33 15.41
C GLU A 270 8.46 12.42 14.32
N CYS A 271 7.30 13.03 14.03
CA CYS A 271 7.12 14.10 13.03
C CYS A 271 7.77 15.45 13.40
N ALA A 272 8.90 15.45 14.11
CA ALA A 272 9.57 16.67 14.52
C ALA A 272 10.59 17.22 13.48
N HIS A 273 10.90 16.49 12.41
CA HIS A 273 11.92 16.92 11.44
C HIS A 273 11.47 16.67 10.00
N GLY A 274 10.97 17.69 9.30
CA GLY A 274 10.74 17.54 7.85
C GLY A 274 9.98 18.62 7.09
N HIS A 275 9.41 19.65 7.73
CA HIS A 275 8.84 20.77 6.99
C HIS A 275 9.77 21.99 7.04
N ARG A 276 10.71 22.04 6.10
CA ARG A 276 11.33 23.26 5.59
C ARG A 276 11.35 23.19 4.08
#